data_AF-A0A7C5K4I6-F1
#
_entry.id   AF-A0A7C5K4I6-F1
#
_cell.length_a   1.000
_cell.length_b   1.000
_cell.length_c   1.000
_cell.angle_alpha   90.00
_cell.angle_beta   90.00
_cell.angle_gamma   90.00
#
_symmetry.space_group_name_H-M   'P 1'
#
loop_
_entity.id
_entity.type
_entity.pdbx_description
1 polymer ?
#
loop_
_entity_poly.entity_id
_entity_poly.type
_entity_poly.pdbx_seq_one_letter_code
_entity_poly.pdbx_strand_id
1 'polypeptide(L)'
;MAAAPGTVPVLILKEGTGRTTGREAQRNNIMAGKINAGSGKTTLVSSFSKWIEENEDKDVARINLDPGADKLPYKPNFDIREFFTLDSIMKEENLGPNGALIRAVEKMVEMENEIKANIQRINTHFRLVDLPGQLEPFIFYSGEKILKFFNQKRTLGIFLIPAEMFGVRELVIAELLSLIVRMKFEIPTLNVLTKIDLIEKVEEVENYLRFPRKLRKKLEYIGGGVDRELVILVSRLLERMAKEQRIIKTSAKTGEGMKELYDICYEVFCACGDLS
;
A
#
# COMPACT_ATOMS: atom_id res chain seq x y z
N MET A 1 28.26 -0.12 -15.08
CA MET A 1 26.86 0.29 -15.36
C MET A 1 25.99 -0.29 -14.26
N ALA A 2 25.43 0.55 -13.39
CA ALA A 2 24.44 0.10 -12.43
C ALA A 2 23.06 0.05 -13.11
N ALA A 3 22.34 -1.06 -12.96
CA ALA A 3 20.97 -1.14 -13.45
C ALA A 3 20.06 -0.17 -12.67
N ALA A 4 19.21 0.58 -13.36
CA ALA A 4 18.23 1.43 -12.71
C ALA A 4 17.25 0.56 -11.88
N PRO A 5 17.01 0.85 -10.59
CA PRO A 5 16.09 0.05 -9.79
C PRO A 5 14.67 0.17 -10.36
N GLY A 6 14.11 -0.95 -10.82
CA GLY A 6 12.70 -1.02 -11.26
C GLY A 6 11.77 -0.59 -10.14
N THR A 7 10.64 0.02 -10.49
CA THR A 7 9.83 0.81 -9.55
C THR A 7 8.36 0.39 -9.51
N VAL A 8 7.92 -0.11 -8.36
CA VAL A 8 6.57 -0.64 -8.17
C VAL A 8 6.10 -0.24 -6.69
N PRO A 9 4.79 0.02 -6.40
CA PRO A 9 4.16 0.65 -5.16
C PRO A 9 3.62 -0.12 -3.87
N VAL A 10 2.31 -0.17 -3.42
CA VAL A 10 1.84 -0.52 -1.99
C VAL A 10 0.36 -1.00 -1.86
N LEU A 11 -0.09 -1.58 -0.72
CA LEU A 11 -1.52 -1.87 -0.39
C LEU A 11 -1.98 -1.80 1.13
N ILE A 12 -2.73 -0.74 1.54
CA ILE A 12 -3.89 -0.62 2.52
C ILE A 12 -4.74 -1.92 2.90
N LEU A 13 -5.18 -2.24 4.15
CA LEU A 13 -6.39 -3.08 4.51
C LEU A 13 -7.07 -2.72 5.89
N LYS A 14 -8.14 -3.44 6.38
CA LYS A 14 -8.80 -3.29 7.72
C LYS A 14 -9.82 -4.39 8.18
N GLU A 15 -10.05 -4.56 9.50
CA GLU A 15 -11.13 -5.42 10.09
C GLU A 15 -11.67 -4.91 11.45
N GLY A 16 -12.96 -5.15 11.77
CA GLY A 16 -13.52 -5.00 13.13
C GLY A 16 -14.51 -6.13 13.46
N THR A 17 -14.56 -6.54 14.74
CA THR A 17 -15.38 -7.66 15.26
C THR A 17 -16.78 -7.20 15.72
N GLY A 18 -17.68 -8.15 16.01
CA GLY A 18 -19.13 -7.92 16.04
C GLY A 18 -19.74 -7.35 17.34
N ARG A 19 -20.82 -6.58 17.16
CA ARG A 19 -21.90 -6.17 18.10
C ARG A 19 -21.56 -6.03 19.60
N THR A 20 -21.22 -4.81 19.99
CA THR A 20 -21.74 -4.17 21.22
C THR A 20 -22.27 -2.78 20.88
N THR A 21 -23.40 -2.39 21.47
CA THR A 21 -24.11 -1.13 21.16
C THR A 21 -23.91 -0.09 22.26
N GLY A 22 -23.44 1.10 21.88
CA GLY A 22 -23.26 2.23 22.79
C GLY A 22 -22.53 3.38 22.11
N ARG A 23 -22.40 4.54 22.78
CA ARG A 23 -21.76 5.76 22.26
C ARG A 23 -20.23 5.68 22.07
N GLU A 24 -19.64 4.49 22.22
CA GLU A 24 -18.20 4.21 22.12
C GLU A 24 -17.80 3.34 20.91
N ALA A 25 -18.74 3.03 20.00
CA ALA A 25 -18.60 1.98 18.98
C ALA A 25 -18.01 2.40 17.61
N GLN A 26 -16.98 3.26 17.56
CA GLN A 26 -16.35 3.74 16.30
C GLN A 26 -14.84 3.44 16.20
N ARG A 27 -14.47 2.19 15.89
CA ARG A 27 -13.07 1.72 15.94
C ARG A 27 -12.73 0.91 14.65
N ASN A 28 -11.75 1.38 13.86
CA ASN A 28 -11.51 1.09 12.42
C ASN A 28 -10.02 1.09 11.98
N ASN A 29 -9.51 0.14 11.17
CA ASN A 29 -8.08 -0.03 10.72
C ASN A 29 -7.63 0.57 9.34
N ILE A 30 -6.31 0.49 9.01
CA ILE A 30 -5.62 1.04 7.80
C ILE A 30 -4.21 0.32 7.55
N MET A 31 -4.05 -0.73 6.71
CA MET A 31 -2.81 -1.59 6.60
C MET A 31 -1.83 -1.43 5.39
N ALA A 32 -0.53 -1.04 5.45
CA ALA A 32 0.26 -0.64 4.24
C ALA A 32 1.37 -1.58 3.65
N GLY A 33 1.13 -2.19 2.47
CA GLY A 33 2.10 -3.09 1.77
C GLY A 33 3.22 -2.50 0.87
N LYS A 34 4.19 -3.26 0.34
CA LYS A 34 5.36 -2.75 -0.45
C LYS A 34 5.45 -3.32 -1.86
N ILE A 35 6.21 -2.67 -2.74
CA ILE A 35 6.91 -3.32 -3.86
C ILE A 35 8.37 -2.82 -4.03
N ASN A 36 8.71 -1.58 -3.65
CA ASN A 36 10.12 -1.13 -3.58
C ASN A 36 10.69 -1.00 -2.16
N ALA A 37 11.91 -1.53 -1.97
CA ALA A 37 12.81 -1.09 -0.92
C ALA A 37 12.94 0.44 -0.94
N GLY A 38 12.67 1.10 0.20
CA GLY A 38 12.75 2.56 0.30
C GLY A 38 11.55 3.37 -0.23
N SER A 39 10.40 2.76 -0.60
CA SER A 39 9.18 3.52 -0.96
C SER A 39 8.56 4.32 0.21
N GLY A 40 9.02 4.07 1.43
CA GLY A 40 8.67 4.83 2.62
C GLY A 40 7.52 4.25 3.45
N LYS A 41 6.85 3.15 3.06
CA LYS A 41 5.69 2.65 3.85
C LYS A 41 5.97 2.23 5.30
N THR A 42 7.15 1.75 5.63
CA THR A 42 7.50 1.43 7.03
C THR A 42 7.59 2.73 7.85
N THR A 43 8.11 3.79 7.21
CA THR A 43 8.08 5.17 7.71
C THR A 43 6.65 5.73 7.74
N LEU A 44 5.81 5.48 6.73
CA LEU A 44 4.42 5.94 6.69
C LEU A 44 3.59 5.26 7.78
N VAL A 45 3.71 3.94 7.99
CA VAL A 45 3.13 3.23 9.12
C VAL A 45 3.55 3.89 10.42
N SER A 46 4.84 4.18 10.61
CA SER A 46 5.36 4.89 11.79
C SER A 46 4.72 6.26 11.99
N SER A 47 4.75 7.11 10.96
CA SER A 47 4.38 8.52 11.05
C SER A 47 2.87 8.71 11.05
N PHE A 48 2.13 7.90 10.30
CA PHE A 48 0.67 7.98 10.21
C PHE A 48 0.01 7.38 11.44
N SER A 49 0.52 6.28 12.00
CA SER A 49 0.03 5.76 13.29
C SER A 49 0.22 6.79 14.39
N LYS A 50 1.42 7.38 14.48
CA LYS A 50 1.71 8.46 15.41
C LYS A 50 0.77 9.66 15.20
N TRP A 51 0.57 10.09 13.96
CA TRP A 51 -0.33 11.20 13.64
C TRP A 51 -1.78 10.93 14.09
N ILE A 52 -2.33 9.73 13.83
CA ILE A 52 -3.68 9.34 14.26
C ILE A 52 -3.77 9.34 15.81
N GLU A 53 -2.79 8.75 16.50
CA GLU A 53 -2.75 8.71 17.97
C GLU A 53 -2.68 10.12 18.57
N GLU A 54 -1.91 11.03 17.98
CA GLU A 54 -1.72 12.41 18.46
C GLU A 54 -2.88 13.37 18.13
N ASN A 55 -3.66 13.11 17.06
CA ASN A 55 -4.66 14.07 16.55
C ASN A 55 -6.11 13.62 16.69
N GLU A 56 -6.38 12.31 16.78
CA GLU A 56 -7.75 11.76 16.69
C GLU A 56 -8.23 11.03 17.96
N ASP A 57 -7.35 10.84 18.95
CA ASP A 57 -7.60 10.03 20.18
C ASP A 57 -8.00 8.58 19.87
N LYS A 58 -7.22 7.93 18.97
CA LYS A 58 -7.49 6.58 18.48
C LYS A 58 -6.25 5.70 18.51
N ASP A 59 -6.34 4.59 19.22
CA ASP A 59 -5.27 3.57 19.31
C ASP A 59 -4.92 3.01 17.92
N VAL A 60 -3.63 2.88 17.62
CA VAL A 60 -3.17 2.31 16.35
C VAL A 60 -2.25 1.11 16.58
N ALA A 61 -2.80 -0.08 16.45
CA ALA A 61 -2.00 -1.28 16.33
C ALA A 61 -1.16 -1.25 15.04
N ARG A 62 0.08 -1.74 15.13
CA ARG A 62 1.02 -1.84 14.01
C ARG A 62 1.35 -3.32 13.83
N ILE A 63 1.24 -3.83 12.63
CA ILE A 63 1.46 -5.25 12.33
C ILE A 63 2.61 -5.30 11.33
N ASN A 64 3.63 -6.10 11.57
CA ASN A 64 4.66 -6.35 10.58
C ASN A 64 4.42 -7.73 9.95
N LEU A 65 4.23 -7.76 8.63
CA LEU A 65 4.27 -8.95 7.82
C LEU A 65 5.52 -9.00 6.91
N ASP A 66 6.46 -8.04 6.96
CA ASP A 66 7.76 -8.11 6.26
C ASP A 66 8.78 -8.95 7.06
N PRO A 67 9.08 -10.21 6.68
CA PRO A 67 10.04 -11.06 7.38
C PRO A 67 11.50 -10.68 7.06
N GLY A 68 11.71 -9.81 6.06
CA GLY A 68 13.00 -9.25 5.66
C GLY A 68 13.23 -7.83 6.18
N ALA A 69 12.41 -7.34 7.12
CA ALA A 69 12.63 -6.05 7.74
C ALA A 69 13.74 -6.14 8.80
N ASP A 70 14.87 -5.44 8.59
CA ASP A 70 15.96 -5.35 9.58
C ASP A 70 15.53 -4.60 10.85
N LYS A 71 15.05 -3.36 10.67
CA LYS A 71 14.69 -2.44 11.75
C LYS A 71 13.36 -1.77 11.45
N LEU A 72 12.44 -1.85 12.41
CA LEU A 72 11.18 -1.12 12.38
C LEU A 72 11.36 0.21 13.16
N PRO A 73 10.94 1.36 12.62
CA PRO A 73 10.94 2.65 13.30
C PRO A 73 9.78 2.79 14.31
N TYR A 74 8.99 1.72 14.48
CA TYR A 74 7.85 1.62 15.38
C TYR A 74 7.88 0.28 16.12
N LYS A 75 7.19 0.19 17.26
CA LYS A 75 6.96 -1.08 17.95
C LYS A 75 5.73 -1.79 17.34
N PRO A 76 5.88 -3.01 16.77
CA PRO A 76 4.74 -3.79 16.32
C PRO A 76 3.93 -4.36 17.50
N ASN A 77 2.63 -4.56 17.28
CA ASN A 77 1.69 -5.32 18.10
C ASN A 77 1.56 -6.77 17.62
N PHE A 78 1.97 -7.05 16.38
CA PHE A 78 2.20 -8.38 15.81
C PHE A 78 3.39 -8.28 14.86
N ASP A 79 4.33 -9.21 14.92
CA ASP A 79 5.50 -9.22 14.03
C ASP A 79 5.75 -10.63 13.49
N ILE A 80 5.68 -10.82 12.17
CA ILE A 80 5.94 -12.11 11.52
C ILE A 80 7.35 -12.64 11.83
N ARG A 81 8.29 -11.74 12.15
CA ARG A 81 9.69 -12.08 12.48
C ARG A 81 9.81 -12.88 13.78
N GLU A 82 8.78 -12.91 14.62
CA GLU A 82 8.69 -13.77 15.80
C GLU A 82 8.43 -15.25 15.42
N PHE A 83 7.89 -15.51 14.23
CA PHE A 83 7.61 -16.84 13.70
C PHE A 83 8.72 -17.32 12.75
N PHE A 84 9.17 -16.46 11.83
CA PHE A 84 10.29 -16.73 10.94
C PHE A 84 10.83 -15.44 10.31
N THR A 85 12.11 -15.46 9.92
CA THR A 85 12.74 -14.35 9.20
C THR A 85 13.11 -14.79 7.79
N LEU A 86 13.33 -13.83 6.88
CA LEU A 86 13.80 -14.15 5.54
C LEU A 86 15.17 -14.85 5.59
N ASP A 87 16.04 -14.38 6.48
CA ASP A 87 17.36 -14.93 6.78
C ASP A 87 17.31 -16.38 7.27
N SER A 88 16.34 -16.73 8.13
CA SER A 88 16.20 -18.10 8.63
C SER A 88 15.69 -19.04 7.55
N ILE A 89 14.71 -18.62 6.75
CA ILE A 89 14.24 -19.38 5.57
C ILE A 89 15.38 -19.63 4.57
N MET A 90 16.19 -18.61 4.25
CA MET A 90 17.32 -18.76 3.33
C MET A 90 18.32 -19.82 3.82
N LYS A 91 18.60 -19.87 5.13
CA LYS A 91 19.56 -20.79 5.76
C LYS A 91 19.00 -22.21 5.92
N GLU A 92 17.75 -22.33 6.38
CA GLU A 92 17.09 -23.61 6.68
C GLU A 92 16.69 -24.36 5.40
N GLU A 93 16.18 -23.66 4.40
CA GLU A 93 15.66 -24.26 3.15
C GLU A 93 16.66 -24.12 1.97
N ASN A 94 17.88 -23.59 2.22
CA ASN A 94 18.94 -23.36 1.23
C ASN A 94 18.46 -22.55 -0.01
N LEU A 95 17.69 -21.49 0.25
CA LEU A 95 17.06 -20.66 -0.78
C LEU A 95 17.80 -19.34 -0.98
N GLY A 96 17.86 -18.87 -2.23
CA GLY A 96 18.23 -17.48 -2.54
C GLY A 96 17.13 -16.48 -2.14
N PRO A 97 17.43 -15.17 -2.06
CA PRO A 97 16.51 -14.16 -1.50
C PRO A 97 15.10 -14.17 -2.09
N ASN A 98 14.97 -14.26 -3.42
CA ASN A 98 13.67 -14.29 -4.09
C ASN A 98 12.89 -15.58 -3.78
N GLY A 99 13.57 -16.73 -3.69
CA GLY A 99 12.96 -18.01 -3.32
C GLY A 99 12.47 -17.99 -1.87
N ALA A 100 13.27 -17.42 -0.97
CA ALA A 100 12.88 -17.25 0.43
C ALA A 100 11.70 -16.27 0.61
N LEU A 101 11.56 -15.24 -0.24
CA LEU A 101 10.40 -14.34 -0.22
C LEU A 101 9.10 -15.04 -0.69
N ILE A 102 9.18 -15.90 -1.70
CA ILE A 102 8.05 -16.75 -2.12
C ILE A 102 7.68 -17.72 -0.99
N ARG A 103 8.67 -18.42 -0.44
CA ARG A 103 8.48 -19.37 0.67
C ARG A 103 7.92 -18.70 1.93
N ALA A 104 8.28 -17.45 2.20
CA ALA A 104 7.71 -16.67 3.29
C ALA A 104 6.21 -16.38 3.11
N VAL A 105 5.77 -16.08 1.88
CA VAL A 105 4.35 -15.92 1.56
C VAL A 105 3.59 -17.24 1.74
N GLU A 106 4.19 -18.37 1.37
CA GLU A 106 3.62 -19.69 1.59
C GLU A 106 3.52 -20.03 3.09
N LYS A 107 4.60 -19.82 3.88
CA LYS A 107 4.58 -20.00 5.34
C LYS A 107 3.53 -19.14 6.02
N MET A 108 3.34 -17.88 5.60
CA MET A 108 2.25 -17.05 6.13
C MET A 108 0.87 -17.72 5.93
N VAL A 109 0.65 -18.33 4.77
CA VAL A 109 -0.62 -19.01 4.45
C VAL A 109 -0.75 -20.35 5.17
N GLU A 110 0.33 -21.13 5.31
CA GLU A 110 0.37 -22.34 6.15
C GLU A 110 -0.01 -22.03 7.61
N MET A 111 0.38 -20.85 8.09
CA MET A 111 0.14 -20.36 9.46
C MET A 111 -1.10 -19.47 9.59
N GLU A 112 -2.02 -19.45 8.59
CA GLU A 112 -3.19 -18.56 8.55
C GLU A 112 -3.94 -18.49 9.89
N ASN A 113 -4.28 -19.65 10.47
CA ASN A 113 -5.07 -19.72 11.70
C ASN A 113 -4.38 -19.05 12.90
N GLU A 114 -3.06 -19.21 13.01
CA GLU A 114 -2.27 -18.65 14.12
C GLU A 114 -2.05 -17.15 13.94
N ILE A 115 -1.66 -16.72 12.74
CA ILE A 115 -1.46 -15.31 12.40
C ILE A 115 -2.78 -14.55 12.60
N LYS A 116 -3.88 -15.08 12.07
CA LYS A 116 -5.22 -14.49 12.18
C LYS A 116 -5.70 -14.42 13.63
N ALA A 117 -5.55 -15.48 14.41
CA ALA A 117 -5.93 -15.48 15.82
C ALA A 117 -5.15 -14.43 16.64
N ASN A 118 -3.85 -14.29 16.40
CA ASN A 118 -3.03 -13.28 17.08
C ASN A 118 -3.39 -11.85 16.65
N ILE A 119 -3.59 -11.60 15.36
CA ILE A 119 -4.02 -10.29 14.84
C ILE A 119 -5.41 -9.88 15.38
N GLN A 120 -6.35 -10.83 15.44
CA GLN A 120 -7.73 -10.56 15.89
C GLN A 120 -7.85 -10.32 17.40
N ARG A 121 -6.93 -10.84 18.22
CA ARG A 121 -6.84 -10.56 19.66
C ARG A 121 -6.45 -9.11 19.99
N ILE A 122 -5.83 -8.39 19.05
CA ILE A 122 -5.40 -7.00 19.27
C ILE A 122 -6.62 -6.09 19.25
N ASN A 123 -7.13 -5.70 20.43
CA ASN A 123 -8.13 -4.66 20.55
C ASN A 123 -7.50 -3.30 20.25
N THR A 124 -8.10 -2.54 19.33
CA THR A 124 -7.54 -1.29 18.82
C THR A 124 -8.58 -0.53 18.01
N HIS A 125 -8.35 0.76 17.77
CA HIS A 125 -9.09 1.44 16.71
C HIS A 125 -8.52 1.03 15.37
N PHE A 126 -7.25 1.33 15.11
CA PHE A 126 -6.61 1.06 13.82
C PHE A 126 -5.63 -0.12 13.85
N ARG A 127 -5.45 -0.80 12.72
CA ARG A 127 -4.36 -1.76 12.46
C ARG A 127 -3.63 -1.31 11.19
N LEU A 128 -2.37 -0.90 11.30
CA LEU A 128 -1.50 -0.67 10.15
C LEU A 128 -0.52 -1.82 9.95
N VAL A 129 -0.74 -2.63 8.93
CA VAL A 129 0.07 -3.81 8.60
C VAL A 129 1.07 -3.49 7.48
N ASP A 130 2.35 -3.49 7.80
CA ASP A 130 3.44 -3.41 6.84
C ASP A 130 3.61 -4.76 6.10
N LEU A 131 3.59 -4.79 4.75
CA LEU A 131 3.83 -6.02 3.96
C LEU A 131 5.29 -6.16 3.49
N PRO A 132 5.73 -7.41 3.19
CA PRO A 132 7.02 -7.72 2.58
C PRO A 132 7.43 -6.82 1.45
N GLY A 133 8.75 -6.72 1.30
CA GLY A 133 9.34 -5.67 0.50
C GLY A 133 9.14 -5.67 -1.01
N GLN A 134 8.66 -6.80 -1.54
CA GLN A 134 8.35 -7.05 -2.94
C GLN A 134 6.91 -7.55 -3.01
N LEU A 135 6.22 -7.28 -4.12
CA LEU A 135 4.82 -7.63 -4.33
C LEU A 135 4.63 -8.60 -5.47
N GLU A 136 5.65 -8.86 -6.26
CA GLU A 136 5.68 -9.99 -7.16
C GLU A 136 5.36 -11.29 -6.39
N PRO A 137 5.89 -11.55 -5.18
CA PRO A 137 5.41 -12.62 -4.30
C PRO A 137 3.91 -12.53 -3.93
N PHE A 138 3.34 -11.33 -3.76
CA PHE A 138 1.95 -11.15 -3.37
C PHE A 138 0.94 -11.19 -4.52
N ILE A 139 1.31 -10.69 -5.71
CA ILE A 139 0.46 -10.73 -6.92
C ILE A 139 0.50 -12.13 -7.54
N PHE A 140 1.68 -12.73 -7.71
CA PHE A 140 1.82 -13.94 -8.52
C PHE A 140 1.66 -15.24 -7.72
N TYR A 141 1.81 -15.19 -6.39
CA TYR A 141 1.61 -16.33 -5.49
C TYR A 141 0.41 -16.06 -4.58
N SER A 142 0.43 -16.55 -3.33
CA SER A 142 -0.75 -16.61 -2.46
C SER A 142 -1.06 -15.32 -1.67
N GLY A 143 -0.68 -14.14 -2.17
CA GLY A 143 -0.90 -12.88 -1.44
C GLY A 143 -2.37 -12.54 -1.20
N GLU A 144 -3.28 -12.96 -2.09
CA GLU A 144 -4.73 -12.79 -1.89
C GLU A 144 -5.27 -13.62 -0.72
N LYS A 145 -4.59 -14.72 -0.33
CA LYS A 145 -4.93 -15.50 0.86
C LYS A 145 -4.50 -14.78 2.13
N ILE A 146 -3.36 -14.10 2.12
CA ILE A 146 -2.91 -13.24 3.24
C ILE A 146 -3.94 -12.14 3.51
N LEU A 147 -4.61 -11.61 2.49
CA LEU A 147 -5.67 -10.62 2.71
C LEU A 147 -6.92 -11.21 3.41
N LYS A 148 -7.16 -12.52 3.32
CA LYS A 148 -8.24 -13.23 4.03
C LYS A 148 -7.99 -13.40 5.52
N PHE A 149 -6.79 -13.06 6.00
CA PHE A 149 -6.54 -12.91 7.44
C PHE A 149 -7.35 -11.74 8.01
N PHE A 150 -7.81 -10.83 7.15
CA PHE A 150 -8.58 -9.63 7.45
C PHE A 150 -9.96 -9.65 6.77
N ASN A 151 -10.84 -8.74 7.16
CA ASN A 151 -12.18 -8.61 6.59
C ASN A 151 -12.15 -7.72 5.33
N GLN A 152 -12.23 -8.35 4.16
CA GLN A 152 -12.23 -7.68 2.84
C GLN A 152 -13.29 -6.57 2.70
N LYS A 153 -14.49 -6.71 3.30
CA LYS A 153 -15.53 -5.66 3.25
C LYS A 153 -15.17 -4.39 3.99
N ARG A 154 -14.26 -4.50 4.96
CA ARG A 154 -13.82 -3.37 5.78
C ARG A 154 -12.45 -2.89 5.37
N THR A 155 -11.94 -3.26 4.20
CA THR A 155 -10.54 -3.18 3.84
C THR A 155 -10.32 -2.21 2.66
N LEU A 156 -9.33 -1.31 2.77
CA LEU A 156 -8.99 -0.31 1.73
C LEU A 156 -7.50 -0.38 1.45
N GLY A 157 -7.10 -0.72 0.23
CA GLY A 157 -5.79 -0.53 -0.40
C GLY A 157 -5.30 0.93 -0.40
N ILE A 158 -3.99 1.13 -0.26
CA ILE A 158 -3.28 2.40 -0.45
C ILE A 158 -1.97 2.06 -1.13
N PHE A 159 -1.67 2.82 -2.17
CA PHE A 159 -0.72 2.50 -3.20
C PHE A 159 0.22 3.69 -3.37
N LEU A 160 1.42 3.61 -2.78
CA LEU A 160 2.34 4.73 -2.62
C LEU A 160 3.18 4.88 -3.86
N ILE A 161 2.98 5.98 -4.57
CA ILE A 161 3.74 6.38 -5.75
C ILE A 161 4.78 7.41 -5.27
N PRO A 162 6.08 7.08 -5.18
CA PRO A 162 7.09 8.07 -4.81
C PRO A 162 7.10 9.26 -5.78
N ALA A 163 7.01 10.48 -5.28
CA ALA A 163 6.92 11.70 -6.08
C ALA A 163 8.19 11.94 -6.92
N GLU A 164 9.33 11.43 -6.46
CA GLU A 164 10.60 11.32 -7.19
C GLU A 164 10.49 10.57 -8.54
N MET A 165 9.40 9.82 -8.79
CA MET A 165 9.03 9.25 -10.10
C MET A 165 8.54 10.33 -11.09
N PHE A 166 9.32 11.39 -11.30
CA PHE A 166 8.93 12.51 -12.18
C PHE A 166 8.79 12.11 -13.67
N GLY A 167 9.26 10.92 -14.03
CA GLY A 167 9.19 10.37 -15.37
C GLY A 167 7.76 10.02 -15.79
N VAL A 168 7.37 10.52 -16.96
CA VAL A 168 6.01 10.41 -17.52
C VAL A 168 5.63 8.95 -17.82
N ARG A 169 6.62 8.10 -18.12
CA ARG A 169 6.42 6.67 -18.40
C ARG A 169 6.31 5.88 -17.09
N GLU A 170 7.04 6.30 -16.07
CA GLU A 170 7.09 5.74 -14.74
C GLU A 170 5.76 5.97 -14.00
N LEU A 171 5.16 7.17 -14.16
CA LEU A 171 3.79 7.44 -13.68
C LEU A 171 2.73 6.57 -14.37
N VAL A 172 2.85 6.35 -15.68
CA VAL A 172 1.97 5.43 -16.42
C VAL A 172 2.10 4.00 -15.89
N ILE A 173 3.33 3.53 -15.69
CA ILE A 173 3.63 2.20 -15.16
C ILE A 173 3.01 2.06 -13.77
N ALA A 174 3.23 3.03 -12.87
CA ALA A 174 2.65 3.05 -11.53
C ALA A 174 1.11 2.97 -11.56
N GLU A 175 0.43 3.77 -12.38
CA GLU A 175 -1.03 3.71 -12.47
C GLU A 175 -1.57 2.36 -12.97
N LEU A 176 -0.96 1.79 -14.02
CA LEU A 176 -1.33 0.48 -14.57
C LEU A 176 -1.13 -0.63 -13.53
N LEU A 177 -0.05 -0.57 -12.76
CA LEU A 177 0.19 -1.47 -11.64
C LEU A 177 -0.87 -1.30 -10.54
N SER A 178 -1.44 -0.10 -10.36
CA SER A 178 -2.53 0.14 -9.39
C SER A 178 -3.79 -0.56 -9.81
N LEU A 179 -4.06 -0.57 -11.11
CA LEU A 179 -5.17 -1.32 -11.68
C LEU A 179 -4.97 -2.83 -11.49
N ILE A 180 -3.77 -3.36 -11.76
CA ILE A 180 -3.45 -4.77 -11.56
C ILE A 180 -3.62 -5.16 -10.08
N VAL A 181 -3.13 -4.34 -9.15
CA VAL A 181 -3.29 -4.54 -7.70
C VAL A 181 -4.76 -4.53 -7.27
N ARG A 182 -5.54 -3.53 -7.73
CA ARG A 182 -7.01 -3.47 -7.51
C ARG A 182 -7.71 -4.73 -8.00
N MET A 183 -7.40 -5.18 -9.22
CA MET A 183 -8.00 -6.37 -9.83
C MET A 183 -7.59 -7.67 -9.14
N LYS A 184 -6.32 -7.81 -8.73
CA LYS A 184 -5.79 -9.03 -8.08
C LYS A 184 -6.35 -9.24 -6.68
N PHE A 185 -6.61 -8.15 -5.95
CA PHE A 185 -6.98 -8.21 -4.53
C PHE A 185 -8.45 -7.92 -4.25
N GLU A 186 -9.22 -7.46 -5.25
CA GLU A 186 -10.68 -7.24 -5.19
C GLU A 186 -11.16 -6.33 -4.05
N ILE A 187 -10.34 -5.33 -3.71
CA ILE A 187 -10.62 -4.36 -2.65
C ILE A 187 -10.52 -2.93 -3.15
N PRO A 188 -11.27 -1.98 -2.54
CA PRO A 188 -11.03 -0.54 -2.73
C PRO A 188 -9.53 -0.25 -2.62
N THR A 189 -8.96 0.56 -3.50
CA THR A 189 -7.55 0.99 -3.40
C THR A 189 -7.44 2.48 -3.73
N LEU A 190 -6.52 3.15 -3.05
CA LEU A 190 -6.28 4.59 -3.14
C LEU A 190 -4.83 4.84 -3.57
N ASN A 191 -4.61 5.73 -4.54
CA ASN A 191 -3.25 6.08 -4.96
C ASN A 191 -2.79 7.30 -4.15
N VAL A 192 -1.61 7.19 -3.54
CA VAL A 192 -1.05 8.21 -2.65
C VAL A 192 0.34 8.57 -3.16
N LEU A 193 0.53 9.82 -3.55
CA LEU A 193 1.84 10.35 -3.91
C LEU A 193 2.65 10.54 -2.61
N THR A 194 3.84 9.95 -2.51
CA THR A 194 4.68 9.96 -1.29
C THR A 194 6.01 10.66 -1.48
N LYS A 195 6.68 11.00 -0.36
CA LYS A 195 7.98 11.69 -0.37
C LYS A 195 7.93 13.03 -1.12
N ILE A 196 6.80 13.73 -1.03
CA ILE A 196 6.59 15.03 -1.69
C ILE A 196 7.62 16.08 -1.22
N ASP A 197 8.19 15.90 -0.03
CA ASP A 197 9.31 16.69 0.51
C ASP A 197 10.63 16.57 -0.26
N LEU A 198 10.74 15.62 -1.21
CA LEU A 198 11.93 15.43 -2.04
C LEU A 198 11.83 16.08 -3.43
N ILE A 199 10.69 16.66 -3.82
CA ILE A 199 10.53 17.31 -5.13
C ILE A 199 9.85 18.68 -5.05
N GLU A 200 10.45 19.68 -5.71
CA GLU A 200 9.89 21.04 -5.81
C GLU A 200 8.63 21.09 -6.71
N LYS A 201 8.52 20.17 -7.66
CA LYS A 201 7.48 20.17 -8.72
C LYS A 201 6.38 19.14 -8.50
N VAL A 202 5.95 18.93 -7.25
CA VAL A 202 4.89 17.96 -6.92
C VAL A 202 3.59 18.23 -7.67
N GLU A 203 3.28 19.50 -7.92
CA GLU A 203 2.12 19.93 -8.70
C GLU A 203 2.16 19.47 -10.16
N GLU A 204 3.35 19.31 -10.78
CA GLU A 204 3.44 18.84 -12.17
C GLU A 204 3.09 17.35 -12.26
N VAL A 205 3.59 16.54 -11.31
CA VAL A 205 3.24 15.12 -11.17
C VAL A 205 1.75 14.93 -10.92
N GLU A 206 1.21 15.69 -9.95
CA GLU A 206 -0.23 15.72 -9.68
C GLU A 206 -1.05 16.14 -10.90
N ASN A 207 -0.58 17.13 -11.67
CA ASN A 207 -1.24 17.55 -12.91
C ASN A 207 -1.27 16.46 -13.98
N TYR A 208 -0.23 15.63 -14.10
CA TYR A 208 -0.24 14.51 -15.05
C TYR A 208 -1.24 13.43 -14.65
N LEU A 209 -1.31 13.10 -13.36
CA LEU A 209 -2.23 12.10 -12.81
C LEU A 209 -3.70 12.59 -12.83
N ARG A 210 -3.97 13.83 -12.40
CA ARG A 210 -5.32 14.45 -12.45
C ARG A 210 -5.82 14.70 -13.88
N PHE A 211 -4.91 14.94 -14.83
CA PHE A 211 -5.27 15.26 -16.21
C PHE A 211 -4.53 14.34 -17.22
N PRO A 212 -4.99 13.10 -17.45
CA PRO A 212 -4.36 12.15 -18.38
C PRO A 212 -4.24 12.65 -19.84
N ARG A 213 -4.98 13.70 -20.24
CA ARG A 213 -4.76 14.40 -21.52
C ARG A 213 -3.42 15.16 -21.58
N LYS A 214 -2.95 15.73 -20.46
CA LYS A 214 -1.61 16.35 -20.34
C LYS A 214 -0.54 15.27 -20.42
N LEU A 215 -0.74 14.17 -19.68
CA LEU A 215 0.11 12.96 -19.72
C LEU A 215 0.25 12.44 -21.16
N ARG A 216 -0.85 12.24 -21.87
CA ARG A 216 -0.85 11.76 -23.27
C ARG A 216 -0.04 12.67 -24.20
N LYS A 217 -0.29 13.99 -24.20
CA LYS A 217 0.46 14.95 -25.02
C LYS A 217 1.97 14.89 -24.75
N LYS A 218 2.35 14.70 -23.49
CA LYS A 218 3.75 14.58 -23.08
C LYS A 218 4.37 13.24 -23.54
N LEU A 219 3.63 12.13 -23.46
CA LEU A 219 4.05 10.83 -24.00
C LEU A 219 4.19 10.85 -25.53
N GLU A 220 3.24 11.48 -26.24
CA GLU A 220 3.29 11.71 -27.69
C GLU A 220 4.56 12.50 -28.08
N TYR A 221 4.92 13.54 -27.31
CA TYR A 221 6.14 14.34 -27.55
C TYR A 221 7.45 13.61 -27.24
N ILE A 222 7.46 12.69 -26.26
CA ILE A 222 8.62 11.81 -25.94
C ILE A 222 8.69 10.61 -26.93
N GLY A 223 7.84 10.60 -27.97
CA GLY A 223 7.61 9.51 -28.92
C GLY A 223 8.70 9.32 -29.98
N GLY A 224 9.91 8.95 -29.56
CA GLY A 224 10.98 8.46 -30.46
C GLY A 224 11.07 6.93 -30.60
N GLY A 225 10.10 6.17 -30.06
CA GLY A 225 10.18 4.70 -30.05
C GLY A 225 9.18 3.98 -29.13
N VAL A 226 7.99 4.55 -28.92
CA VAL A 226 6.86 3.84 -28.28
C VAL A 226 5.74 3.78 -29.30
N ASP A 227 5.07 2.64 -29.38
CA ASP A 227 3.88 2.48 -30.23
C ASP A 227 2.84 3.54 -29.90
N ARG A 228 2.47 4.34 -30.91
CA ARG A 228 1.51 5.44 -30.77
C ARG A 228 0.12 4.92 -30.41
N GLU A 229 -0.25 3.73 -30.89
CA GLU A 229 -1.53 3.10 -30.55
C GLU A 229 -1.54 2.68 -29.07
N LEU A 230 -0.43 2.11 -28.57
CA LEU A 230 -0.28 1.77 -27.15
C LEU A 230 -0.41 3.01 -26.25
N VAL A 231 0.23 4.14 -26.62
CA VAL A 231 0.09 5.41 -25.88
C VAL A 231 -1.37 5.88 -25.86
N ILE A 232 -2.10 5.76 -26.98
CA ILE A 232 -3.51 6.15 -27.06
C ILE A 232 -4.40 5.23 -26.21
N LEU A 233 -4.19 3.90 -26.27
CA LEU A 233 -4.94 2.91 -25.50
C LEU A 233 -4.75 3.11 -23.99
N VAL A 234 -3.50 3.19 -23.53
CA VAL A 234 -3.17 3.41 -22.13
C VAL A 234 -3.72 4.76 -21.65
N SER A 235 -3.58 5.83 -22.43
CA SER A 235 -4.10 7.14 -22.03
C SER A 235 -5.63 7.16 -21.89
N ARG A 236 -6.37 6.39 -22.69
CA ARG A 236 -7.84 6.25 -22.57
C ARG A 236 -8.24 5.46 -21.32
N LEU A 237 -7.45 4.45 -20.95
CA LEU A 237 -7.65 3.70 -19.70
C LEU A 237 -7.41 4.61 -18.49
N LEU A 238 -6.30 5.34 -18.48
CA LEU A 238 -5.97 6.31 -17.42
C LEU A 238 -7.01 7.45 -17.33
N GLU A 239 -7.55 7.95 -18.46
CA GLU A 239 -8.64 8.95 -18.46
C GLU A 239 -9.97 8.43 -17.88
N ARG A 240 -10.18 7.11 -17.82
CA ARG A 240 -11.29 6.52 -17.05
C ARG A 240 -10.95 6.45 -15.57
N MET A 241 -9.80 5.88 -15.22
CA MET A 241 -9.35 5.71 -13.83
C MET A 241 -9.26 7.04 -13.07
N ALA A 242 -8.70 8.07 -13.68
CA ALA A 242 -8.51 9.38 -13.04
C ALA A 242 -9.83 10.11 -12.68
N LYS A 243 -10.97 9.70 -13.22
CA LYS A 243 -12.29 10.24 -12.83
C LYS A 243 -12.81 9.64 -11.51
N GLU A 244 -12.33 8.46 -11.16
CA GLU A 244 -12.77 7.66 -10.01
C GLU A 244 -11.80 7.78 -8.83
N GLN A 245 -10.60 8.32 -9.06
CA GLN A 245 -9.53 8.43 -8.08
C GLN A 245 -9.38 9.85 -7.53
N ARG A 246 -9.26 9.97 -6.20
CA ARG A 246 -8.63 11.13 -5.55
C ARG A 246 -7.14 10.81 -5.36
N ILE A 247 -6.28 11.79 -5.65
CA ILE A 247 -4.83 11.66 -5.48
C ILE A 247 -4.45 12.41 -4.22
N ILE A 248 -4.03 11.68 -3.20
CA ILE A 248 -3.55 12.26 -1.94
C ILE A 248 -2.04 12.44 -2.04
N LYS A 249 -1.53 13.55 -1.51
CA LYS A 249 -0.10 13.84 -1.42
C LYS A 249 0.33 13.70 0.03
N THR A 250 1.41 12.98 0.32
CA THR A 250 1.92 12.83 1.69
C THR A 250 3.44 12.88 1.80
N SER A 251 3.92 13.38 2.93
CA SER A 251 5.29 13.14 3.39
C SER A 251 5.27 12.49 4.77
N ALA A 252 5.77 11.26 4.85
CA ALA A 252 6.02 10.59 6.13
C ALA A 252 7.12 11.28 6.97
N LYS A 253 7.92 12.18 6.37
CA LYS A 253 8.99 12.92 7.04
C LYS A 253 8.49 14.22 7.68
N THR A 254 7.63 14.97 6.99
CA THR A 254 7.12 16.26 7.49
C THR A 254 5.74 16.17 8.15
N GLY A 255 5.00 15.07 7.95
CA GLY A 255 3.61 14.93 8.37
C GLY A 255 2.60 15.59 7.43
N GLU A 256 3.06 16.20 6.34
CA GLU A 256 2.19 16.77 5.31
C GLU A 256 1.26 15.70 4.72
N GLY A 257 -0.02 16.04 4.56
CA GLY A 257 -1.04 15.19 3.95
C GLY A 257 -1.64 14.10 4.83
N MET A 258 -1.14 13.89 6.07
CA MET A 258 -1.67 12.83 6.95
C MET A 258 -3.16 13.01 7.27
N LYS A 259 -3.61 14.26 7.45
CA LYS A 259 -5.04 14.56 7.64
C LYS A 259 -5.88 14.19 6.42
N GLU A 260 -5.46 14.58 5.22
CA GLU A 260 -6.18 14.25 3.97
C GLU A 260 -6.23 12.73 3.75
N LEU A 261 -5.13 12.03 4.05
CA LEU A 261 -5.07 10.57 4.04
C LEU A 261 -6.08 9.93 5.00
N TYR A 262 -6.17 10.46 6.22
CA TYR A 262 -7.12 10.01 7.23
C TYR A 262 -8.58 10.29 6.84
N ASP A 263 -8.88 11.51 6.41
CA ASP A 263 -10.23 11.95 6.01
C ASP A 263 -10.79 11.03 4.91
N ILE A 264 -9.99 10.72 3.88
CA ILE A 264 -10.40 9.84 2.77
C ILE A 264 -10.47 8.37 3.21
N CYS A 265 -9.56 7.89 4.08
CA CYS A 265 -9.71 6.56 4.67
C CYS A 265 -11.04 6.44 5.43
N TYR A 266 -11.42 7.48 6.17
CA TYR A 266 -12.68 7.51 6.91
C TYR A 266 -13.90 7.53 5.97
N GLU A 267 -13.89 8.39 4.94
CA GLU A 267 -14.96 8.51 3.94
C GLU A 267 -15.26 7.18 3.22
N VAL A 268 -14.22 6.49 2.72
CA VAL A 268 -14.38 5.21 2.02
C VAL A 268 -15.08 4.18 2.91
N PHE A 269 -14.75 4.15 4.20
CA PHE A 269 -15.38 3.20 5.13
C PHE A 269 -16.76 3.60 5.61
N CYS A 270 -17.12 4.89 5.60
CA CYS A 270 -18.49 5.34 5.81
C CYS A 270 -19.38 4.95 4.61
N ALA A 271 -18.94 5.23 3.38
CA ALA A 271 -19.69 4.86 2.17
C ALA A 271 -19.91 3.35 2.03
N CYS A 272 -18.96 2.51 2.45
CA CYS A 272 -19.14 1.06 2.52
C CYS A 272 -20.05 0.58 3.68
N GLY A 273 -20.39 1.44 4.64
CA GLY A 273 -21.27 1.13 5.78
C GLY A 273 -22.75 1.31 5.49
N ASP A 274 -23.11 2.19 4.55
CA ASP A 274 -24.51 2.47 4.18
C ASP A 274 -25.10 1.47 3.17
N LEU A 275 -24.29 0.51 2.70
CA LEU A 275 -24.63 -0.51 1.70
C LEU A 275 -24.77 -1.93 2.29
N SER A 276 -24.93 -2.06 3.61
CA SER A 276 -24.97 -3.36 4.33
C SER A 276 -26.18 -3.55 5.23
#